data_AF-A0A226DAL5-F1
#
_entry.id   AF-A0A226DAL5-F1
#
_cell.length_a   1.000
_cell.length_b   1.000
_cell.length_c   1.000
_cell.angle_alpha   90.00
_cell.angle_beta   90.00
_cell.angle_gamma   90.00
#
_symmetry.space_group_name_H-M   'P 1'
#
loop_
_entity.id
_entity.type
_entity.pdbx_description
1 polymer ?
#
loop_
_entity_poly.entity_id
_entity_poly.type
_entity_poly.pdbx_seq_one_letter_code
_entity_poly.pdbx_strand_id
1 'polypeptide(L)'
;MGRRVPEEIKAIPQSQRQILAIGEIIQTLLTQSNNKSKDKPSDETVTKLKARISGKYGLESSPKLTDIIAAVPVEHRKALMPKLRAKPVRTASGLKQLGHSVDKVEFIVMGGTFMSLPVDYRDYFIRNLHDALSGHTSNNVKEAVYYSERSRTKCIGITIETRPDYCLKRHLSDMLAYGCTRLEIGVQSVYEDVSNRKW
;
A
#
# COMPACT_ATOMS: atom_id res chain seq x y z
N MET A 1 -26.43 -8.23 -8.84
CA MET A 1 -27.40 -8.22 -7.73
C MET A 1 -26.85 -7.35 -6.60
N GLY A 2 -27.29 -6.08 -6.52
CA GLY A 2 -26.92 -5.19 -5.41
C GLY A 2 -27.67 -5.60 -4.14
N ARG A 3 -26.97 -5.75 -3.02
CA ARG A 3 -27.60 -6.08 -1.73
C ARG A 3 -28.53 -4.94 -1.33
N ARG A 4 -29.81 -5.22 -1.06
CA ARG A 4 -30.74 -4.22 -0.51
C ARG A 4 -30.24 -3.79 0.87
N VAL A 5 -30.04 -2.50 1.04
CA VAL A 5 -29.73 -1.90 2.35
C VAL A 5 -31.02 -1.91 3.18
N PRO A 6 -31.00 -2.42 4.43
CA PRO A 6 -32.16 -2.38 5.32
C PRO A 6 -32.71 -0.95 5.48
N GLU A 7 -34.04 -0.79 5.51
CA GLU A 7 -34.68 0.53 5.64
C GLU A 7 -34.32 1.22 6.97
N GLU A 8 -34.14 0.45 8.04
CA GLU A 8 -33.66 0.93 9.35
C GLU A 8 -32.31 1.64 9.26
N ILE A 9 -31.43 1.16 8.37
CA ILE A 9 -30.10 1.75 8.17
C ILE A 9 -30.23 3.01 7.31
N LYS A 10 -31.10 3.04 6.31
CA LYS A 10 -31.33 4.23 5.49
C LYS A 10 -31.89 5.41 6.28
N ALA A 11 -32.65 5.15 7.34
CA ALA A 11 -33.19 6.18 8.23
C ALA A 11 -32.10 6.94 9.01
N ILE A 12 -30.89 6.37 9.14
CA ILE A 12 -29.78 6.98 9.87
C ILE A 12 -29.05 8.00 8.97
N PRO A 13 -28.69 9.20 9.49
CA PRO A 13 -27.87 10.16 8.75
C PRO A 13 -26.57 9.55 8.23
N GLN A 14 -26.13 9.98 7.05
CA GLN A 14 -24.94 9.44 6.38
C GLN A 14 -23.67 9.53 7.25
N SER A 15 -23.49 10.64 7.98
CA SER A 15 -22.35 10.84 8.90
C SER A 15 -22.32 9.79 10.01
N GLN A 16 -23.47 9.47 10.60
CA GLN A 16 -23.58 8.49 11.67
C GLN A 16 -23.41 7.05 11.14
N ARG A 17 -23.95 6.76 9.95
CA ARG A 17 -23.66 5.50 9.26
C ARG A 17 -22.17 5.31 8.97
N GLN A 18 -21.46 6.39 8.62
CA GLN A 18 -20.04 6.33 8.33
C GLN A 18 -19.21 6.01 9.59
N ILE A 19 -19.57 6.57 10.74
CA ILE A 19 -18.94 6.24 12.03
C ILE A 19 -19.18 4.77 12.40
N LEU A 20 -20.41 4.28 12.28
CA LEU A 20 -20.76 2.88 12.56
C LEU A 20 -20.01 1.92 11.63
N ALA A 21 -19.90 2.25 10.34
CA ALA A 21 -19.14 1.48 9.37
C ALA A 21 -17.65 1.42 9.72
N ILE A 22 -17.04 2.54 10.13
CA ILE A 22 -15.63 2.58 10.56
C ILE A 22 -15.42 1.68 11.80
N GLY A 23 -16.32 1.78 12.78
CA GLY A 23 -16.29 0.92 13.97
C GLY A 23 -16.35 -0.57 13.62
N GLU A 24 -17.27 -0.97 12.73
CA GLU A 24 -17.41 -2.37 12.29
C GLU A 24 -16.18 -2.86 11.49
N ILE A 25 -15.58 -1.99 10.67
CA ILE A 25 -14.32 -2.30 9.96
C ILE A 25 -13.20 -2.60 10.96
N ILE A 26 -13.01 -1.75 11.96
CA ILE A 26 -11.96 -1.93 12.97
C ILE A 26 -12.18 -3.20 13.78
N GLN A 27 -13.40 -3.43 14.26
CA GLN A 27 -13.75 -4.66 15.00
C GLN A 27 -13.50 -5.92 14.17
N THR A 28 -13.88 -5.91 12.89
CA THR A 28 -13.62 -7.06 12.00
C THR A 28 -12.12 -7.31 11.82
N LEU A 29 -11.33 -6.24 11.65
CA LEU A 29 -9.87 -6.35 11.53
C LEU A 29 -9.20 -6.86 12.82
N LEU A 30 -9.71 -6.48 13.99
CA LEU A 30 -9.22 -6.97 15.28
C LEU A 30 -9.50 -8.46 15.48
N THR A 31 -10.73 -8.89 15.19
CA THR A 31 -11.11 -10.31 15.24
C THR A 31 -10.25 -11.17 14.30
N GLN A 32 -9.95 -10.66 13.10
CA GLN A 32 -9.03 -11.31 12.16
C GLN A 32 -7.58 -11.34 12.66
N SER A 33 -7.14 -10.31 13.39
CA SER A 33 -5.78 -10.25 13.94
C SER A 33 -5.57 -11.23 15.10
N ASN A 34 -6.61 -11.46 15.91
CA ASN A 34 -6.54 -12.34 17.09
C ASN A 34 -6.71 -13.83 16.74
N ASN A 35 -7.48 -14.17 15.69
CA ASN A 35 -7.75 -15.56 15.29
C ASN A 35 -6.68 -16.15 14.33
N LYS A 36 -5.39 -16.05 14.67
CA LYS A 36 -4.28 -16.69 13.90
C LYS A 36 -4.22 -18.23 14.06
N SER A 37 -5.36 -18.92 14.13
CA SER A 37 -5.45 -20.38 14.24
C SER A 37 -5.68 -21.03 12.86
N LYS A 38 -4.56 -21.35 12.21
CA LYS A 38 -4.23 -22.42 11.24
C LYS A 38 -5.17 -22.95 10.13
N ASP A 39 -6.45 -22.64 9.99
CA ASP A 39 -7.26 -23.38 8.99
C ASP A 39 -8.38 -22.57 8.31
N LYS A 40 -8.01 -21.48 7.62
CA LYS A 40 -8.72 -21.03 6.39
C LYS A 40 -8.01 -19.82 5.75
N PRO A 41 -7.64 -19.91 4.46
CA PRO A 41 -6.99 -18.81 3.75
C PRO A 41 -8.06 -17.88 3.18
N SER A 42 -8.62 -17.02 4.02
CA SER A 42 -9.28 -15.83 3.49
C SER A 42 -8.92 -14.63 4.37
N ASP A 43 -7.65 -14.21 4.31
CA ASP A 43 -7.28 -12.86 4.75
C ASP A 43 -8.00 -11.88 3.81
N GLU A 44 -9.23 -11.50 4.18
CA GLU A 44 -10.04 -10.57 3.39
C GLU A 44 -9.28 -9.24 3.32
N THR A 45 -8.82 -8.86 2.12
CA THR A 45 -8.07 -7.61 1.92
C THR A 45 -8.89 -6.43 2.44
N VAL A 46 -8.24 -5.46 3.10
CA VAL A 46 -8.87 -4.24 3.64
C VAL A 46 -9.81 -3.58 2.62
N THR A 47 -9.45 -3.59 1.33
CA THR A 47 -10.29 -3.08 0.23
C THR A 47 -11.62 -3.81 0.08
N LYS A 48 -11.61 -5.16 0.11
CA LYS A 48 -12.83 -5.98 0.02
C LYS A 48 -13.71 -5.78 1.24
N LEU A 49 -13.10 -5.74 2.43
CA LEU A 49 -13.79 -5.46 3.69
C LEU A 49 -14.47 -4.08 3.65
N LYS A 50 -13.74 -3.03 3.25
CA LYS A 50 -14.29 -1.67 3.10
C LYS A 50 -15.47 -1.65 2.13
N ALA A 51 -15.36 -2.29 0.96
CA ALA A 51 -16.44 -2.34 -0.02
C ALA A 51 -17.67 -3.07 0.53
N ARG A 52 -17.48 -4.20 1.21
CA ARG A 52 -18.54 -5.01 1.81
C ARG A 52 -19.30 -4.26 2.90
N ILE A 53 -18.57 -3.61 3.81
CA ILE A 53 -19.17 -2.84 4.91
C ILE A 53 -19.82 -1.56 4.40
N SER A 54 -19.18 -0.84 3.47
CA SER A 54 -19.77 0.36 2.86
C SER A 54 -21.09 0.03 2.15
N GLY A 55 -21.16 -1.12 1.47
CA GLY A 55 -22.39 -1.63 0.88
C GLY A 55 -23.47 -2.01 1.90
N LYS A 56 -23.10 -2.53 3.08
CA LYS A 56 -24.04 -2.85 4.18
C LYS A 56 -24.70 -1.59 4.75
N TYR A 57 -23.93 -0.50 4.88
CA TYR A 57 -24.42 0.78 5.40
C TYR A 57 -24.99 1.71 4.30
N GLY A 58 -24.93 1.32 3.03
CA GLY A 58 -25.38 2.16 1.92
C GLY A 58 -24.63 3.49 1.83
N LEU A 59 -23.31 3.47 2.08
CA LEU A 59 -22.47 4.65 1.96
C LEU A 59 -22.21 4.98 0.49
N GLU A 60 -22.33 6.25 0.13
CA GLU A 60 -22.01 6.75 -1.22
C GLU A 60 -20.52 6.61 -1.56
N SER A 61 -19.66 6.72 -0.56
CA SER A 61 -18.22 6.54 -0.69
C SER A 61 -17.67 5.69 0.46
N SER A 62 -16.64 4.91 0.16
CA SER A 62 -15.97 4.11 1.20
C SER A 62 -15.23 5.02 2.19
N PRO A 63 -15.21 4.72 3.50
CA PRO A 63 -14.51 5.52 4.49
C PRO A 63 -13.03 5.74 4.10
N LYS A 64 -12.50 6.95 4.35
CA LYS A 64 -11.09 7.23 4.03
C LYS A 64 -10.19 6.41 4.95
N LEU A 65 -9.02 6.04 4.43
CA LEU A 65 -8.04 5.29 5.22
C LEU A 65 -7.57 6.11 6.45
N THR A 66 -7.48 7.43 6.32
CA THR A 66 -7.18 8.37 7.41
C THR A 66 -8.16 8.26 8.56
N ASP A 67 -9.46 8.20 8.24
CA ASP A 67 -10.54 8.19 9.25
C ASP A 67 -10.54 6.85 9.99
N ILE A 68 -10.28 5.76 9.27
CA ILE A 68 -10.10 4.43 9.87
C ILE A 68 -8.88 4.44 10.80
N ILE A 69 -7.73 4.97 10.35
CA ILE A 69 -6.50 5.05 11.15
C ILE A 69 -6.71 5.90 12.42
N ALA A 70 -7.44 7.01 12.31
CA ALA A 70 -7.72 7.90 13.44
C ALA A 70 -8.58 7.21 14.51
N ALA A 71 -9.55 6.40 14.08
CA ALA A 71 -10.45 5.65 14.95
C ALA A 71 -9.82 4.37 15.56
N VAL A 72 -8.60 3.96 15.15
CA VAL A 72 -7.94 2.79 15.74
C VAL A 72 -7.49 3.09 17.19
N PRO A 73 -7.93 2.28 18.17
CA PRO A 73 -7.46 2.37 19.56
C PRO A 73 -5.93 2.21 19.65
N VAL A 74 -5.27 2.97 20.52
CA VAL A 74 -3.81 3.07 20.62
C VAL A 74 -3.14 1.70 20.85
N GLU A 75 -3.77 0.88 21.68
CA GLU A 75 -3.40 -0.48 22.02
C GLU A 75 -3.28 -1.41 20.80
N HIS A 76 -4.06 -1.18 19.75
CA HIS A 76 -4.12 -2.04 18.57
C HIS A 76 -3.38 -1.48 17.36
N ARG A 77 -2.80 -0.27 17.45
CA ARG A 77 -2.05 0.34 16.35
C ARG A 77 -0.88 -0.51 15.89
N LYS A 78 -0.14 -1.14 16.82
CA LYS A 78 1.01 -1.99 16.46
C LYS A 78 0.61 -3.17 15.57
N ALA A 79 -0.56 -3.77 15.81
CA ALA A 79 -1.05 -4.91 15.03
C ALA A 79 -1.68 -4.49 13.69
N LEU A 80 -2.41 -3.37 13.67
CA LEU A 80 -3.22 -2.98 12.51
C LEU A 80 -2.52 -2.03 11.54
N MET A 81 -1.57 -1.20 11.98
CA MET A 81 -0.88 -0.23 11.11
C MET A 81 -0.16 -0.88 9.92
N PRO A 82 0.52 -2.04 10.04
CA PRO A 82 1.13 -2.70 8.90
C PRO A 82 0.10 -3.10 7.83
N LYS A 83 -1.06 -3.63 8.23
CA LYS A 83 -2.14 -4.03 7.30
C LYS A 83 -2.86 -2.83 6.68
N LEU A 84 -3.11 -1.78 7.45
CA LEU A 84 -3.85 -0.60 7.00
C LEU A 84 -3.01 0.29 6.07
N ARG A 85 -1.70 0.38 6.27
CA ARG A 85 -0.80 1.17 5.43
C ARG A 85 -0.34 0.43 4.17
N ALA A 86 -0.61 -0.86 4.06
CA ALA A 86 -0.28 -1.65 2.89
C ALA A 86 -1.11 -1.19 1.68
N LYS A 87 -0.43 -0.61 0.68
CA LYS A 87 -1.04 -0.34 -0.62
C LYS A 87 -1.22 -1.65 -1.38
N PRO A 88 -2.28 -1.81 -2.19
CA PRO A 88 -2.42 -2.98 -3.05
C PRO A 88 -1.22 -3.06 -4.01
N VAL A 89 -0.52 -4.20 -3.98
CA VAL A 89 0.60 -4.52 -4.88
C VAL A 89 0.16 -5.67 -5.77
N ARG A 90 0.35 -5.56 -7.09
CA ARG A 90 0.18 -6.72 -7.99
C ARG A 90 1.35 -7.67 -7.75
N THR A 91 1.07 -8.87 -7.26
CA THR A 91 2.11 -9.86 -6.96
C THR A 91 2.50 -10.63 -8.21
N ALA A 92 3.77 -11.04 -8.29
CA ALA A 92 4.26 -11.90 -9.38
C ALA A 92 3.47 -13.22 -9.48
N SER A 93 2.99 -13.75 -8.34
CA SER A 93 2.12 -14.93 -8.29
C SER A 93 0.79 -14.73 -9.02
N GLY A 94 0.18 -13.55 -8.91
CA GLY A 94 -1.06 -13.21 -9.61
C GLY A 94 -0.87 -13.13 -11.13
N LEU A 95 0.25 -12.56 -11.58
CA LEU A 95 0.59 -12.51 -13.01
C LEU A 95 0.86 -13.91 -13.59
N LYS A 96 1.54 -14.77 -12.84
CA LYS A 96 1.80 -16.15 -13.26
C LYS A 96 0.51 -16.97 -13.39
N GLN A 97 -0.47 -16.78 -12.51
CA GLN A 97 -1.78 -17.44 -12.60
C GLN A 97 -2.57 -17.02 -13.85
N LEU A 98 -2.33 -15.81 -14.36
CA LEU A 98 -2.89 -15.33 -15.63
C LEU A 98 -2.14 -15.85 -16.87
N GLY A 99 -1.09 -16.66 -16.68
CA GLY A 99 -0.29 -17.23 -17.77
C GLY A 99 0.84 -16.35 -18.28
N HIS A 100 1.14 -15.22 -17.62
CA HIS A 100 2.27 -14.38 -18.00
C HIS A 100 3.59 -15.00 -17.52
N SER A 101 4.63 -14.94 -18.37
CA SER A 101 6.00 -15.21 -17.94
C SER A 101 6.48 -14.09 -17.01
N VAL A 102 7.13 -14.49 -15.91
CA VAL A 102 7.56 -13.58 -14.84
C VAL A 102 9.06 -13.75 -14.59
N ASP A 103 9.84 -13.90 -15.65
CA ASP A 103 11.30 -14.08 -15.57
C ASP A 103 12.02 -12.74 -15.36
N LYS A 104 11.41 -11.64 -15.82
CA LYS A 104 11.92 -10.27 -15.72
C LYS A 104 10.82 -9.38 -15.17
N VAL A 105 11.13 -8.67 -14.09
CA VAL A 105 10.19 -7.78 -13.39
C VAL A 105 10.82 -6.41 -13.24
N GLU A 106 10.05 -5.39 -13.60
CA GLU A 106 10.33 -4.00 -13.27
C GLU A 106 9.39 -3.56 -12.15
N PHE A 107 9.93 -2.98 -11.08
CA PHE A 107 9.12 -2.40 -10.02
C PHE A 107 8.83 -0.94 -10.29
N ILE A 108 7.62 -0.49 -9.93
CA ILE A 108 7.24 0.93 -10.00
C ILE A 108 6.74 1.34 -8.60
N VAL A 109 7.51 2.20 -7.95
CA VAL A 109 7.21 2.76 -6.62
C VAL A 109 6.41 4.04 -6.81
N MET A 110 5.09 3.90 -6.75
CA MET A 110 4.16 5.00 -6.97
C MET A 110 3.88 5.83 -5.71
N GLY A 111 3.64 7.13 -5.92
CA GLY A 111 3.03 8.00 -4.92
C GLY A 111 3.81 9.26 -4.54
N GLY A 112 4.84 9.64 -5.30
CA GLY A 112 5.52 10.95 -5.27
C GLY A 112 6.25 11.35 -3.98
N THR A 113 5.88 10.79 -2.82
CA THR A 113 6.37 11.13 -1.49
C THR A 113 7.19 10.00 -0.87
N PHE A 114 7.55 8.98 -1.64
CA PHE A 114 8.33 7.85 -1.12
C PHE A 114 9.64 8.33 -0.47
N MET A 115 10.33 9.26 -1.13
CA MET A 115 11.59 9.83 -0.66
C MET A 115 11.45 10.74 0.57
N SER A 116 10.24 11.20 0.90
CA SER A 116 9.99 11.99 2.12
C SER A 116 9.70 11.13 3.35
N LEU A 117 9.61 9.81 3.19
CA LEU A 117 9.40 8.88 4.30
C LEU A 117 10.70 8.67 5.09
N PRO A 118 10.61 8.26 6.37
CA PRO A 118 11.78 7.91 7.17
C PRO A 118 12.65 6.84 6.48
N VAL A 119 13.97 6.97 6.62
CA VAL A 119 14.97 6.08 5.98
C VAL A 119 14.68 4.61 6.30
N ASP A 120 14.47 4.28 7.57
CA ASP A 120 14.18 2.91 8.01
C ASP A 120 13.00 2.26 7.28
N TYR A 121 11.96 3.07 6.98
CA TYR A 121 10.80 2.57 6.24
C TYR A 121 11.12 2.37 4.76
N ARG A 122 11.88 3.30 4.15
CA ARG A 122 12.30 3.17 2.75
C ARG A 122 13.20 1.93 2.56
N ASP A 123 14.16 1.75 3.45
CA ASP A 123 15.07 0.59 3.48
C ASP A 123 14.30 -0.71 3.67
N TYR A 124 13.39 -0.75 4.65
CA TYR A 124 12.49 -1.88 4.85
C TYR A 124 11.69 -2.17 3.58
N PHE A 125 11.11 -1.15 2.94
CA PHE A 125 10.26 -1.31 1.77
C PHE A 125 11.05 -1.88 0.57
N ILE A 126 12.18 -1.28 0.23
CA ILE A 126 13.02 -1.71 -0.90
C ILE A 126 13.60 -3.11 -0.66
N ARG A 127 14.07 -3.38 0.57
CA ARG A 127 14.55 -4.71 0.93
C ARG A 127 13.50 -5.78 0.69
N ASN A 128 12.26 -5.54 1.15
CA ASN A 128 11.17 -6.49 0.92
C ASN A 128 10.81 -6.68 -0.56
N LEU A 129 11.05 -5.69 -1.44
CA LEU A 129 10.86 -5.87 -2.88
C LEU A 129 11.86 -6.88 -3.46
N HIS A 130 13.14 -6.75 -3.09
CA HIS A 130 14.19 -7.67 -3.53
C HIS A 130 14.05 -9.06 -2.89
N ASP A 131 13.74 -9.12 -1.61
CA ASP A 131 13.46 -10.35 -0.86
C ASP A 131 12.28 -11.12 -1.47
N ALA A 132 11.25 -10.41 -1.94
CA ALA A 132 10.11 -11.05 -2.60
C ALA A 132 10.47 -11.76 -3.93
N LEU A 133 11.53 -11.33 -4.62
CA LEU A 133 12.01 -11.99 -5.84
C LEU A 133 12.94 -13.16 -5.55
N SER A 134 13.80 -13.01 -4.56
CA SER A 134 14.80 -14.02 -4.19
C SER A 134 14.25 -15.12 -3.28
N GLY A 135 13.20 -14.82 -2.51
CA GLY A 135 12.69 -15.69 -1.43
C GLY A 135 13.57 -15.66 -0.17
N HIS A 136 14.63 -14.86 -0.14
CA HIS A 136 15.51 -14.68 1.01
C HIS A 136 14.95 -13.61 1.96
N THR A 137 15.41 -13.58 3.22
CA THR A 137 15.10 -12.50 4.17
C THR A 137 16.39 -11.79 4.53
N SER A 138 16.62 -10.60 3.97
CA SER A 138 17.83 -9.84 4.20
C SER A 138 17.78 -8.96 5.46
N ASN A 139 18.94 -8.55 5.94
CA ASN A 139 19.08 -7.60 7.05
C ASN A 139 19.25 -6.15 6.55
N ASN A 140 19.77 -5.97 5.34
CA ASN A 140 20.00 -4.66 4.74
C ASN A 140 19.76 -4.70 3.22
N VAL A 141 19.67 -3.53 2.59
CA VAL A 141 19.38 -3.42 1.14
C VAL A 141 20.48 -4.06 0.29
N LYS A 142 21.76 -3.91 0.64
CA LYS A 142 22.87 -4.46 -0.14
C LYS A 142 22.79 -5.99 -0.25
N GLU A 143 22.50 -6.64 0.87
CA GLU A 143 22.25 -8.09 0.92
C GLU A 143 21.06 -8.46 0.04
N ALA A 144 19.96 -7.72 0.15
CA ALA A 144 18.73 -7.98 -0.61
C ALA A 144 18.99 -7.90 -2.13
N VAL A 145 19.69 -6.87 -2.58
CA VAL A 145 20.11 -6.69 -3.98
C VAL A 145 20.97 -7.86 -4.42
N TYR A 146 21.98 -8.25 -3.63
CA TYR A 146 22.88 -9.36 -3.95
C TYR A 146 22.16 -10.70 -4.15
N TYR A 147 21.18 -11.03 -3.29
CA TYR A 147 20.37 -12.24 -3.46
C TYR A 147 19.35 -12.10 -4.61
N SER A 148 18.80 -10.90 -4.83
CA SER A 148 17.92 -10.61 -5.96
C SER A 148 18.62 -10.69 -7.31
N GLU A 149 19.94 -10.48 -7.39
CA GLU A 149 20.70 -10.69 -8.63
C GLU A 149 20.81 -12.18 -8.99
N ARG A 150 20.69 -13.08 -8.01
CA ARG A 150 20.79 -14.55 -8.17
C ARG A 150 19.45 -15.26 -8.24
N SER A 151 18.35 -14.54 -7.99
CA SER A 151 16.99 -15.09 -8.09
C SER A 151 16.66 -15.59 -9.49
N ARG A 152 15.66 -16.48 -9.60
CA ARG A 152 15.16 -16.92 -10.91
C ARG A 152 14.42 -15.79 -11.64
N THR A 153 13.58 -15.05 -10.92
CA THR A 153 12.90 -13.86 -11.45
C THR A 153 13.77 -12.63 -11.20
N LYS A 154 14.30 -12.02 -12.27
CA LYS A 154 15.23 -10.89 -12.19
C LYS A 154 14.52 -9.56 -12.02
N CYS A 155 15.02 -8.74 -11.10
CA CYS A 155 14.73 -7.31 -11.08
C CYS A 155 15.50 -6.65 -12.22
N ILE A 156 14.80 -6.21 -13.27
CA ILE A 156 15.43 -5.50 -14.40
C ILE A 156 15.48 -3.98 -14.22
N GLY A 157 14.73 -3.47 -13.24
CA GLY A 157 14.71 -2.05 -12.93
C GLY A 157 13.74 -1.71 -11.81
N ILE A 158 14.01 -0.57 -11.18
CA ILE A 158 13.09 0.05 -10.22
C ILE A 158 12.86 1.48 -10.71
N THR A 159 11.60 1.81 -10.95
CA THR A 159 11.13 3.16 -11.20
C THR A 159 10.66 3.76 -9.90
N ILE A 160 11.18 4.92 -9.50
CA ILE A 160 10.70 5.67 -8.33
C ILE A 160 10.02 6.94 -8.81
N GLU A 161 8.78 7.15 -8.39
CA GLU A 161 8.10 8.43 -8.57
C GLU A 161 8.44 9.36 -7.41
N THR A 162 8.80 10.60 -7.73
CA THR A 162 9.07 11.60 -6.70
C THR A 162 8.68 13.01 -7.12
N ARG A 163 8.67 13.92 -6.15
CA ARG A 163 8.52 15.35 -6.39
C ARG A 163 9.87 16.00 -6.70
N PRO A 164 9.91 17.10 -7.48
CA PRO A 164 11.16 17.80 -7.80
C PRO A 164 12.02 18.18 -6.57
N ASP A 165 11.38 18.55 -5.45
CA ASP A 165 12.04 18.92 -4.20
C ASP A 165 12.72 17.75 -3.47
N TYR A 166 12.42 16.50 -3.86
CA TYR A 166 13.04 15.29 -3.32
C TYR A 166 14.04 14.62 -4.28
N CYS A 167 14.59 15.37 -5.24
CA CYS A 167 15.63 14.91 -6.18
C CYS A 167 17.05 15.43 -5.85
N LEU A 168 17.30 15.85 -4.61
CA LEU A 168 18.63 16.31 -4.18
C LEU A 168 19.69 15.20 -4.22
N LYS A 169 20.97 15.56 -4.28
CA LYS A 169 22.11 14.62 -4.37
C LYS A 169 22.04 13.48 -3.35
N ARG A 170 21.68 13.78 -2.10
CA ARG A 170 21.50 12.77 -1.03
C ARG A 170 20.44 11.73 -1.38
N HIS A 171 19.31 12.17 -1.94
CA HIS A 171 18.21 11.28 -2.31
C HIS A 171 18.58 10.44 -3.54
N LEU A 172 19.31 11.00 -4.50
CA LEU A 172 19.81 10.27 -5.66
C LEU A 172 20.80 9.16 -5.26
N SER A 173 21.67 9.43 -4.27
CA SER A 173 22.55 8.40 -3.71
C SER A 173 21.76 7.24 -3.09
N ASP A 174 20.70 7.53 -2.34
CA ASP A 174 19.82 6.50 -1.79
C ASP A 174 19.12 5.70 -2.91
N MET A 175 18.59 6.38 -3.93
CA MET A 175 17.93 5.73 -5.07
C MET A 175 18.88 4.79 -5.81
N LEU A 176 20.13 5.20 -6.04
CA LEU A 176 21.15 4.33 -6.64
C LEU A 176 21.43 3.11 -5.76
N ALA A 177 21.54 3.30 -4.45
CA ALA A 177 21.75 2.20 -3.50
C ALA A 177 20.56 1.22 -3.46
N TYR A 178 19.34 1.71 -3.72
CA TYR A 178 18.13 0.90 -3.85
C TYR A 178 18.05 0.11 -5.17
N GLY A 179 18.92 0.37 -6.14
CA GLY A 179 18.81 -0.23 -7.48
C GLY A 179 17.80 0.48 -8.40
N CYS A 180 17.50 1.75 -8.12
CA CYS A 180 16.68 2.59 -9.00
C CYS A 180 17.38 2.83 -10.34
N THR A 181 16.68 2.54 -11.44
CA THR A 181 17.17 2.73 -12.81
C THR A 181 16.41 3.82 -13.57
N ARG A 182 15.21 4.17 -13.11
CA ARG A 182 14.40 5.24 -13.69
C ARG A 182 13.76 6.09 -12.59
N LEU A 183 13.81 7.40 -12.76
CA LEU A 183 13.21 8.37 -11.85
C LEU A 183 12.13 9.15 -12.61
N GLU A 184 10.91 9.14 -12.10
CA GLU A 184 9.79 9.90 -12.65
C GLU A 184 9.49 11.11 -11.75
N ILE A 185 9.60 12.32 -12.32
CA ILE A 185 9.45 13.57 -11.58
C ILE A 185 8.10 14.20 -11.92
N GLY A 186 7.25 14.39 -10.92
CA GLY A 186 5.95 15.04 -11.07
C GLY A 186 6.05 16.56 -11.21
N VAL A 187 6.51 17.06 -12.36
CA VAL A 187 6.64 18.51 -12.64
C VAL A 187 5.29 19.22 -12.73
N GLN A 188 4.24 18.54 -13.20
CA GLN A 188 2.87 19.02 -13.43
C GLN A 188 2.75 20.13 -14.51
N SER A 189 3.56 21.18 -14.45
CA SER A 189 3.63 22.28 -15.44
C SER A 189 5.03 22.90 -15.42
N VAL A 190 5.51 23.34 -16.59
CA VAL A 190 6.76 24.12 -16.71
C VAL A 190 6.52 25.63 -16.50
N TYR A 191 5.26 26.05 -16.43
CA TYR A 191 4.88 27.44 -16.19
C TYR A 191 4.69 27.67 -14.68
N GLU A 192 5.45 28.62 -14.13
CA GLU A 192 5.45 28.92 -12.70
C GLU A 192 4.08 29.39 -12.19
N ASP A 193 3.34 30.14 -13.00
CA ASP A 193 2.00 30.67 -12.70
C ASP A 193 0.94 29.57 -12.51
N VAL A 194 1.10 28.42 -13.18
CA VAL A 194 0.27 27.23 -12.99
C VAL A 194 0.76 26.42 -11.78
N SER A 195 2.08 26.29 -11.61
CA SER A 195 2.69 25.50 -10.52
C SER A 195 2.39 26.08 -9.12
N ASN A 196 2.19 27.39 -9.01
CA ASN A 196 1.93 28.09 -7.75
C ASN A 196 0.44 28.32 -7.43
N ARG A 197 -0.50 27.87 -8.29
CA ARG A 197 -1.93 27.92 -7.94
C ARG A 197 -2.24 26.89 -6.86
N LYS A 198 -2.24 27.33 -5.61
CA LYS A 198 -2.90 26.63 -4.51
C LYS A 198 -4.42 26.74 -4.75
N TRP A 199 -5.08 25.59 -4.87
CA TRP A 199 -6.54 25.49 -4.80
C TRP A 199 -7.04 25.90 -3.41
#